data_AF-A0A2V8N4Z2-F1
#
_entry.id   AF-A0A2V8N4Z2-F1
#
_cell.length_a   1.000
_cell.length_b   1.000
_cell.length_c   1.000
_cell.angle_alpha   90.00
_cell.angle_beta   90.00
_cell.angle_gamma   90.00
#
_symmetry.space_group_name_H-M   'P 1'
#
loop_
_entity.id
_entity.type
_entity.pdbx_description
1 polymer ?
#
loop_
_entity_poly.entity_id
_entity_poly.type
_entity_poly.pdbx_seq_one_letter_code
_entity_poly.pdbx_strand_id
1 'polypeptide(L)'
;YNWVDQHNIMQLGKDTPFATGSNSDALLALNTQTKEWIKFRVPYPLGFYSRGMDGRIDNPNGSWKDRGLWANYGTHFVWHIEGGKGTKGKVVHFQVRPNPLAR
;
A
#
# COMPACT_ATOMS: atom_id res chain seq x y z
N TYR A 1 3.84 -10.61 -6.79
CA TYR A 1 3.58 -11.04 -5.41
C TYR A 1 2.13 -10.73 -5.13
N ASN A 2 1.37 -11.73 -4.69
CA ASN A 2 -0.04 -11.57 -4.33
C ASN A 2 -0.13 -11.76 -2.83
N TRP A 3 -0.75 -10.82 -2.14
CA TRP A 3 -0.90 -10.80 -0.70
C TRP A 3 -2.39 -10.65 -0.36
N VAL A 4 -2.81 -11.12 0.80
CA VAL A 4 -4.22 -11.05 1.22
C VAL A 4 -4.28 -10.37 2.57
N ASP A 5 -5.11 -9.32 2.66
CA ASP A 5 -5.41 -8.65 3.92
C ASP A 5 -6.39 -9.49 4.75
N GLN A 6 -5.84 -10.51 5.43
CA GLN A 6 -6.62 -11.44 6.26
C GLN A 6 -7.24 -10.81 7.50
N HIS A 7 -6.79 -9.61 7.90
CA HIS A 7 -7.15 -9.00 9.18
C HIS A 7 -7.85 -7.65 9.03
N ASN A 8 -8.26 -7.31 7.82
CA ASN A 8 -8.95 -6.06 7.50
C ASN A 8 -8.15 -4.83 7.95
N ILE A 9 -6.85 -4.84 7.68
CA ILE A 9 -5.89 -3.78 8.01
C ILE A 9 -6.29 -2.49 7.28
N MET A 10 -6.63 -2.59 5.99
CA MET A 10 -6.99 -1.46 5.14
C MET A 10 -8.46 -1.04 5.23
N GLN A 11 -9.26 -1.72 6.06
CA GLN A 11 -10.69 -1.45 6.26
C GLN A 11 -11.53 -1.60 4.98
N LEU A 12 -11.11 -2.48 4.07
CA LEU A 12 -11.83 -2.81 2.83
C LEU A 12 -12.65 -4.11 2.92
N GLY A 13 -12.54 -4.83 4.04
CA GLY A 13 -13.09 -6.16 4.23
C GLY A 13 -12.00 -7.16 4.59
N LYS A 14 -12.37 -8.17 5.39
CA LYS A 14 -11.48 -9.30 5.67
C LYS A 14 -11.21 -10.08 4.38
N ASP A 15 -10.01 -10.62 4.27
CA ASP A 15 -9.54 -11.46 3.17
C ASP A 15 -9.53 -10.73 1.82
N THR A 16 -9.29 -9.41 1.86
CA THR A 16 -9.21 -8.58 0.65
C THR A 16 -7.91 -8.91 -0.12
N PRO A 17 -7.98 -9.37 -1.39
CA PRO A 17 -6.78 -9.63 -2.17
C PRO A 17 -6.09 -8.34 -2.61
N PHE A 18 -4.77 -8.31 -2.51
CA PHE A 18 -3.91 -7.24 -2.99
C PHE A 18 -2.89 -7.76 -4.00
N ALA A 19 -2.71 -7.00 -5.07
CA ALA A 19 -1.61 -7.13 -6.00
C ALA A 19 -0.65 -5.94 -5.81
N THR A 20 0.66 -6.22 -5.85
CA THR A 20 1.69 -5.18 -5.70
C THR A 20 1.73 -4.17 -6.85
N GLY A 21 1.09 -4.47 -7.99
CA GLY A 21 1.05 -3.55 -9.13
C GLY A 21 2.45 -3.08 -9.55
N SER A 22 3.43 -3.99 -9.61
CA SER A 22 4.82 -3.61 -9.90
C SER A 22 4.86 -2.82 -11.21
N ASN A 23 5.39 -1.59 -11.15
CA ASN A 23 5.44 -0.63 -12.26
C ASN A 23 4.09 0.01 -12.68
N SER A 24 3.03 -0.08 -11.86
CA SER A 24 1.77 0.64 -12.06
C SER A 24 1.61 1.86 -11.15
N ASP A 25 2.69 2.27 -10.48
CA ASP A 25 2.77 3.25 -9.40
C ASP A 25 1.64 3.16 -8.35
N ALA A 26 1.10 1.96 -8.12
CA ALA A 26 -0.01 1.77 -7.20
C ALA A 26 0.01 0.36 -6.60
N LEU A 27 -0.53 0.24 -5.39
CA LEU A 27 -1.04 -1.04 -4.90
C LEU A 27 -2.48 -1.20 -5.36
N LEU A 28 -2.88 -2.43 -5.66
CA LEU A 28 -4.19 -2.74 -6.20
C LEU A 28 -4.92 -3.68 -5.26
N ALA A 29 -6.03 -3.22 -4.68
CA ALA A 29 -6.93 -4.07 -3.90
C ALA A 29 -8.11 -4.49 -4.77
N LEU A 30 -8.45 -5.79 -4.75
CA LEU A 30 -9.61 -6.29 -5.47
C LEU A 30 -10.84 -6.27 -4.56
N ASN A 31 -11.85 -5.48 -4.92
CA ASN A 31 -13.15 -5.60 -4.30
C ASN A 31 -13.81 -6.91 -4.80
N THR A 32 -13.93 -7.91 -3.92
CA THR A 32 -14.41 -9.24 -4.31
C THR A 32 -15.89 -9.26 -4.69
N GLN A 33 -16.67 -8.27 -4.26
CA GLN A 33 -18.10 -8.13 -4.48
C GLN A 33 -18.36 -7.46 -5.84
N THR A 34 -17.70 -6.32 -6.10
CA THR A 34 -17.88 -5.58 -7.36
C THR A 34 -16.97 -6.06 -8.50
N LYS A 35 -15.92 -6.83 -8.18
CA LYS A 35 -14.85 -7.24 -9.09
C LYS A 35 -14.01 -6.09 -9.64
N GLU A 36 -14.08 -4.92 -9.00
CA GLU A 36 -13.33 -3.73 -9.39
C GLU A 36 -12.05 -3.57 -8.58
N TRP A 37 -11.09 -2.88 -9.19
CA TRP A 37 -9.80 -2.58 -8.56
C TRP A 37 -9.82 -1.22 -7.88
N ILE A 38 -9.53 -1.21 -6.58
CA ILE A 38 -9.22 0.00 -5.82
C ILE A 38 -7.71 0.26 -5.94
N LYS A 39 -7.35 1.45 -6.42
CA LYS A 39 -5.95 1.82 -6.72
C LYS A 39 -5.39 2.77 -5.66
N PHE A 40 -4.40 2.30 -4.91
CA PHE A 40 -3.62 3.10 -3.98
C PHE A 40 -2.42 3.72 -4.71
N ARG A 41 -2.68 4.78 -5.47
CA ARG A 41 -1.68 5.45 -6.31
C ARG A 41 -0.70 6.25 -5.46
N VAL A 42 0.60 6.08 -5.71
CA VAL A 42 1.66 6.94 -5.21
C VAL A 42 2.12 7.80 -6.39
N PRO A 43 1.68 9.07 -6.49
CA PRO A 43 1.95 9.87 -7.68
C PRO A 43 3.41 10.32 -7.76
N TYR A 44 4.10 10.45 -6.62
CA TYR A 44 5.49 10.89 -6.53
C TYR A 44 6.23 10.22 -5.37
N PRO A 45 7.54 9.90 -5.52
CA PRO A 45 8.29 9.92 -6.77
C PRO A 45 7.76 8.96 -7.83
N LEU A 46 7.80 9.39 -9.10
CA LEU A 46 7.39 8.54 -10.23
C LEU A 46 8.15 7.22 -10.26
N GLY A 47 7.49 6.16 -10.72
CA GLY A 47 8.07 4.82 -10.79
C GLY A 47 7.90 4.01 -9.51
N PHE A 48 6.81 4.24 -8.74
CA PHE A 48 6.57 3.46 -7.53
C PHE A 48 6.52 1.97 -7.86
N TYR A 49 7.54 1.27 -7.39
CA TYR A 49 7.83 -0.11 -7.73
C TYR A 49 7.86 -0.94 -6.46
N SER A 50 6.74 -1.60 -6.16
CA SER A 50 6.64 -2.52 -5.02
C SER A 50 6.71 -3.98 -5.48
N ARG A 51 7.39 -4.80 -4.67
CA ARG A 51 7.48 -6.26 -4.84
C ARG A 51 7.04 -7.01 -3.59
N GLY A 52 7.03 -6.34 -2.45
CA GLY A 52 6.55 -6.85 -1.18
C GLY A 52 5.72 -5.80 -0.47
N MET A 53 4.71 -6.30 0.23
CA MET A 53 3.93 -5.51 1.17
C MET A 53 3.61 -6.38 2.37
N ASP A 54 3.46 -5.74 3.51
CA ASP A 54 2.94 -6.35 4.72
C ASP A 54 2.18 -5.32 5.54
N GLY A 55 1.30 -5.79 6.41
CA GLY A 55 0.46 -4.95 7.24
C GLY A 55 0.70 -5.18 8.72
N ARG A 56 0.34 -4.18 9.52
CA ARG A 56 0.41 -4.25 10.99
C ARG A 56 -0.84 -3.63 11.59
N ILE A 57 -1.30 -4.23 12.68
CA ILE A 57 -2.35 -3.71 13.55
C ILE A 57 -1.69 -3.50 14.92
N ASP A 58 -1.55 -2.25 15.33
CA ASP A 58 -0.97 -1.85 16.60
C ASP A 58 -1.99 -2.01 17.74
N ASN A 59 -3.26 -1.69 17.47
CA ASN A 59 -4.37 -1.93 18.38
C ASN A 59 -5.62 -2.37 17.59
N PRO A 60 -6.12 -3.61 17.77
CA PRO A 60 -7.28 -4.09 17.04
C PRO A 60 -8.57 -3.32 17.37
N ASN A 61 -8.65 -2.75 18.58
CA ASN A 61 -9.76 -1.93 19.07
C ASN A 61 -9.50 -0.42 18.91
N GLY A 62 -8.39 -0.06 18.26
CA GLY A 62 -7.98 1.31 18.02
C GLY A 62 -8.70 1.97 16.84
N SER A 63 -8.22 3.15 16.48
CA SER A 63 -8.70 3.89 15.33
C SER A 63 -8.01 3.42 14.04
N TRP A 64 -8.40 4.01 12.91
CA TRP A 64 -7.76 3.80 11.60
C TRP A 64 -6.25 4.08 11.58
N LYS A 65 -5.75 4.84 12.58
CA LYS A 65 -4.33 5.14 12.76
C LYS A 65 -3.53 3.99 13.35
N ASP A 66 -4.18 3.10 14.08
CA ASP A 66 -3.54 1.96 14.76
C ASP A 66 -3.41 0.75 13.82
N ARG A 67 -3.54 0.98 12.51
CA ARG A 67 -3.44 0.00 11.44
C ARG A 67 -2.71 0.64 10.28
N GLY A 68 -1.94 -0.15 9.54
CA GLY A 68 -1.24 0.33 8.38
C GLY A 68 -0.79 -0.77 7.45
N LEU A 69 -0.63 -0.42 6.19
CA LEU A 69 0.03 -1.26 5.19
C LEU A 69 1.35 -0.60 4.80
N TRP A 70 2.43 -1.36 4.78
CA TRP A 70 3.73 -0.92 4.36
C TRP A 70 4.13 -1.65 3.09
N ALA A 71 4.54 -0.89 2.08
CA ALA A 71 5.07 -1.44 0.85
C ALA A 71 6.48 -0.93 0.62
N ASN A 72 7.36 -1.84 0.20
CA ASN A 72 8.71 -1.45 -0.16
C ASN A 72 8.71 -0.67 -1.47
N TYR A 73 9.56 0.34 -1.57
CA TYR A 73 9.96 0.93 -2.84
C TYR A 73 11.24 0.20 -3.29
N GLY A 74 11.04 -0.92 -3.97
CA GLY A 74 12.06 -1.94 -4.24
C GLY A 74 12.61 -1.96 -5.65
N THR A 75 12.69 -0.82 -6.34
CA THR A 75 13.41 -0.77 -7.63
C THR A 75 14.89 -1.08 -7.39
N HIS A 76 15.49 -1.90 -8.26
CA HIS A 76 16.90 -2.29 -8.12
C HIS A 76 17.85 -1.09 -8.29
N PHE A 77 17.42 -0.12 -9.09
CA PHE A 77 18.20 1.06 -9.41
C PHE A 77 17.52 2.32 -8.89
N VAL A 78 17.49 2.48 -7.56
CA VAL A 78 16.89 3.64 -6.87
C VAL A 78 17.49 4.99 -7.27
N TRP A 79 18.63 5.03 -7.97
CA TRP A 79 19.20 6.28 -8.50
C TRP A 79 18.68 6.66 -9.90
N HIS A 80 17.88 5.81 -10.55
CA HIS A 80 17.18 6.13 -11.80
C HIS A 80 15.77 6.71 -11.56
N ILE A 81 15.33 6.83 -10.31
CA ILE A 81 14.11 7.55 -9.95
C ILE A 81 14.43 9.00 -9.55
N GLU A 82 13.40 9.80 -9.29
CA GLU A 82 13.57 11.17 -8.82
C GLU A 82 14.42 11.22 -7.54
N GLY A 83 15.39 12.13 -7.54
CA GLY A 83 16.42 12.25 -6.51
C GLY A 83 17.81 11.81 -6.98
N GLY A 84 17.92 10.95 -8.00
CA GLY A 84 19.20 10.62 -8.64
C GLY A 84 20.19 9.87 -7.73
N LYS A 85 21.49 10.03 -8.02
CA LYS A 85 22.59 9.39 -7.28
C LYS A 85 22.53 9.78 -5.79
N GLY A 86 22.56 8.77 -4.92
CA GLY A 86 22.45 8.95 -3.45
C GLY A 86 21.04 8.73 -2.89
N THR A 87 20.03 8.55 -3.74
CA THR A 87 18.68 8.17 -3.31
C THR A 87 18.71 6.82 -2.58
N LYS A 88 18.10 6.78 -1.39
CA LYS A 88 17.98 5.57 -0.57
C LYS A 88 16.65 4.85 -0.86
N GLY A 89 16.61 3.56 -0.52
CA GLY A 89 15.36 2.79 -0.49
C GLY A 89 14.34 3.44 0.44
N LYS A 90 13.07 3.37 0.06
CA LYS A 90 11.95 3.95 0.81
C LYS A 90 10.96 2.85 1.16
N VAL A 91 10.17 3.09 2.20
CA VAL A 91 8.98 2.31 2.52
C VAL A 91 7.81 3.28 2.54
N VAL A 92 6.72 2.91 1.88
CA VAL A 92 5.50 3.72 1.82
C VAL A 92 4.49 3.16 2.81
N HIS A 93 3.96 4.02 3.66
CA HIS A 93 2.94 3.70 4.65
C HIS A 93 1.57 4.17 4.16
N PHE A 94 0.62 3.25 4.04
CA PHE A 94 -0.76 3.52 3.63
C PHE A 94 -1.70 3.38 4.82
N GLN A 95 -2.58 4.37 4.96
CA GLN A 95 -3.68 4.34 5.92
C GLN A 95 -4.94 4.89 5.25
N VAL A 96 -6.08 4.29 5.56
CA VAL A 96 -7.38 4.68 5.01
C VAL A 96 -8.26 5.15 6.14
N ARG A 97 -8.84 6.35 5.98
CA ARG A 97 -9.83 6.86 6.93
C ARG A 97 -11.19 6.23 6.61
N PRO A 98 -11.98 5.85 7.63
CA PRO A 98 -13.33 5.34 7.41
C PRO A 98 -14.28 6.44 6.90
N ASN A 99 -13.99 7.71 7.21
CA ASN A 99 -14.71 8.87 6.68
C ASN A 99 -13.79 10.11 6.64
N PRO A 100 -14.15 11.16 5.88
CA PRO A 100 -13.30 12.35 5.72
C PRO A 100 -13.03 13.14 7.01
N LEU A 101 -13.90 13.02 8.02
CA LEU A 101 -13.82 13.77 9.28
C LEU A 101 -13.08 13.00 10.39
N ALA A 102 -12.76 11.72 10.17
CA ALA A 102 -12.06 10.89 11.14
C ALA A 102 -10.70 11.50 11.46
N ARG A 103 -10.44 11.80 12.74
CA ARG A 103 -9.22 12.50 13.17
C ARG A 103 -8.07 11.58 13.49
#